data_AF-A0A1X0DBM5-F1
#
_entry.id   AF-A0A1X0DBM5-F1
#
_cell.length_a   1.000
_cell.length_b   1.000
_cell.length_c   1.000
_cell.angle_alpha   90.00
_cell.angle_beta   90.00
_cell.angle_gamma   90.00
#
_symmetry.space_group_name_H-M   'P 1'
#
loop_
_entity.id
_entity.type
_entity.pdbx_description
1 polymer ?
#
loop_
_entity_poly.entity_id
_entity_poly.type
_entity_poly.pdbx_seq_one_letter_code
_entity_poly.pdbx_strand_id
1 'polypeptide(L)'
;MSAAGQIYQAMVSDLLKCEFDRRRALEGRGATLVTSSGALLTLIFGLTVLVTGKDQVFQNRWAIWVLLAALVAFVASALIAIFIQSWGFKYAITSRKTLKSLARDNTEWARLADDATRSWLTRQVNTICSLRDGNDMKAKLVTWSLGFQVAAITLLSASVGIDLSGRV
;
A
#
# COMPACT_ATOMS: atom_id res chain seq x y z
N MET A 1 -16.86 -29.71 -22.26
CA MET A 1 -15.76 -28.89 -21.73
C MET A 1 -14.52 -29.75 -21.70
N SER A 2 -13.44 -29.31 -22.35
CA SER A 2 -12.18 -30.04 -22.43
C SER A 2 -11.48 -30.17 -21.07
N ALA A 3 -10.68 -31.23 -20.89
CA ALA A 3 -9.86 -31.42 -19.69
C ALA A 3 -8.88 -30.25 -19.47
N ALA A 4 -8.31 -29.72 -20.55
CA ALA A 4 -7.47 -28.52 -20.51
C ALA A 4 -8.24 -27.29 -19.99
N GLY A 5 -9.49 -27.10 -20.42
CA GLY A 5 -10.36 -26.01 -19.94
C GLY A 5 -10.58 -26.04 -18.43
N GLN A 6 -10.76 -27.23 -17.84
CA GLN A 6 -10.91 -27.41 -16.39
C GLN A 6 -9.64 -27.00 -15.64
N ILE A 7 -8.47 -27.45 -16.11
CA ILE A 7 -7.17 -27.14 -15.50
C ILE A 7 -6.92 -25.63 -15.54
N TYR A 8 -7.13 -24.99 -16.70
CA TYR A 8 -6.94 -23.54 -16.82
C TYR A 8 -7.91 -22.73 -15.97
N GLN A 9 -9.16 -23.18 -15.83
CA GLN A 9 -10.14 -22.52 -14.98
C GLN A 9 -9.75 -22.57 -13.50
N ALA A 10 -9.28 -23.73 -13.01
CA ALA A 10 -8.78 -23.87 -11.65
C ALA A 10 -7.56 -22.95 -11.43
N MET A 11 -6.56 -23.03 -12.31
CA MET A 11 -5.35 -22.21 -12.24
C MET A 11 -5.66 -20.71 -12.21
N VAL A 12 -6.50 -20.22 -13.12
CA VAL A 12 -6.85 -18.79 -13.20
C VAL A 12 -7.67 -18.34 -11.99
N SER A 13 -8.54 -19.21 -11.44
CA SER A 13 -9.27 -18.90 -10.21
C SER A 13 -8.34 -18.72 -9.03
N ASP A 14 -7.34 -19.59 -8.88
CA ASP A 14 -6.38 -19.51 -7.77
C ASP A 14 -5.43 -18.32 -7.92
N LEU A 15 -4.97 -18.02 -9.14
CA LEU A 15 -4.18 -16.82 -9.41
C LEU A 15 -4.96 -15.53 -9.09
N LEU A 16 -6.26 -15.48 -9.42
CA LEU A 16 -7.09 -14.32 -9.11
C LEU A 16 -7.25 -14.11 -7.60
N LYS A 17 -7.48 -15.20 -6.83
CA LYS A 17 -7.52 -15.12 -5.35
C LYS A 17 -6.20 -14.60 -4.80
N CYS A 18 -5.07 -15.14 -5.28
CA CYS A 18 -3.74 -14.73 -4.87
C CYS A 18 -3.49 -13.22 -5.10
N GLU A 19 -3.93 -12.66 -6.23
CA GLU A 19 -3.78 -11.22 -6.47
C GLU A 19 -4.67 -10.33 -5.57
N PHE A 20 -5.88 -10.79 -5.21
CA PHE A 20 -6.70 -10.09 -4.24
C PHE A 20 -6.09 -10.14 -2.84
N ASP A 21 -5.54 -11.28 -2.44
CA ASP A 21 -4.83 -11.43 -1.16
C ASP A 21 -3.57 -10.57 -1.13
N ARG A 22 -2.81 -10.53 -2.23
CA ARG A 22 -1.64 -9.63 -2.38
C ARG A 22 -2.04 -8.17 -2.22
N ARG A 23 -3.15 -7.74 -2.85
CA ARG A 23 -3.69 -6.38 -2.70
C ARG A 23 -4.05 -6.08 -1.24
N ARG A 24 -4.77 -6.99 -0.59
CA ARG A 24 -5.19 -6.85 0.81
C ARG A 24 -3.98 -6.77 1.74
N ALA A 25 -2.95 -7.57 1.50
CA ALA A 25 -1.71 -7.52 2.28
C ALA A 25 -1.00 -6.17 2.13
N LEU A 26 -0.94 -5.59 0.92
CA LEU A 26 -0.36 -4.26 0.69
C LEU A 26 -1.16 -3.14 1.36
N GLU A 27 -2.49 -3.21 1.30
CA GLU A 27 -3.38 -2.26 2.00
C GLU A 27 -3.23 -2.38 3.53
N GLY A 28 -3.10 -3.61 4.05
CA GLY A 28 -2.83 -3.87 5.47
C GLY A 28 -1.48 -3.29 5.91
N ARG A 29 -0.42 -3.45 5.11
CA ARG A 29 0.88 -2.81 5.39
C ARG A 29 0.78 -1.29 5.40
N GLY A 30 0.01 -0.70 4.47
CA GLY A 30 -0.28 0.74 4.48
C GLY A 30 -0.90 1.20 5.79
N ALA A 31 -1.92 0.48 6.29
CA ALA A 31 -2.54 0.79 7.58
C ALA A 31 -1.55 0.71 8.75
N THR A 32 -0.69 -0.31 8.80
CA THR A 32 0.37 -0.43 9.82
C THR A 32 1.36 0.74 9.77
N LEU A 33 1.74 1.19 8.58
CA LEU A 33 2.63 2.36 8.40
C LEU A 33 1.99 3.66 8.89
N VAL A 34 0.68 3.85 8.67
CA VAL A 34 -0.06 5.00 9.23
C VAL A 34 -0.08 4.96 10.75
N THR A 35 -0.42 3.81 11.35
CA THR A 35 -0.47 3.66 12.82
C THR A 35 0.90 3.91 13.46
N SER A 36 1.96 3.32 12.91
CA SER A 36 3.32 3.53 13.43
C SER A 36 3.79 4.98 13.27
N SER A 37 3.43 5.66 12.18
CA SER A 37 3.69 7.10 12.01
C SER A 37 2.99 7.93 13.07
N GLY A 38 1.74 7.59 13.42
CA GLY A 38 1.00 8.25 14.51
C GLY A 38 1.69 8.08 15.87
N ALA A 39 2.11 6.87 16.21
CA ALA A 39 2.84 6.60 17.45
C ALA A 39 4.17 7.36 17.53
N LEU A 40 4.91 7.44 16.41
CA LEU A 40 6.17 8.18 16.34
C LEU A 40 5.96 9.69 16.48
N LEU A 41 4.89 10.23 15.89
CA LEU A 41 4.52 11.63 16.07
C LEU A 41 4.20 11.93 17.55
N THR A 42 3.47 11.05 18.23
CA THR A 42 3.21 11.17 19.68
C THR A 42 4.51 11.15 20.48
N LEU A 43 5.47 10.29 20.14
CA LEU A 43 6.78 10.26 20.79
C LEU A 43 7.55 11.57 20.59
N ILE A 44 7.55 12.13 19.37
CA ILE A 44 8.20 13.42 19.08
C ILE A 44 7.57 14.54 19.90
N PHE A 45 6.24 14.62 19.96
CA PHE A 45 5.55 15.61 20.79
C PHE A 45 5.86 15.43 22.28
N GLY A 46 5.84 14.19 22.77
CA GLY A 46 6.20 13.87 24.15
C GLY A 46 7.63 14.32 24.50
N LEU A 47 8.59 14.06 23.61
CA LEU A 47 9.97 14.52 23.76
C LEU A 47 10.06 16.05 23.74
N THR A 48 9.33 16.71 22.83
CA THR A 48 9.31 18.18 22.70
C THR A 48 8.78 18.83 23.97
N VAL A 49 7.68 18.31 24.54
CA VAL A 49 7.10 18.79 25.80
C VAL A 49 8.06 18.57 26.97
N LEU A 50 8.70 17.40 27.04
CA LEU A 50 9.66 17.06 28.09
C LEU A 50 10.87 18.01 28.09
N VAL A 51 11.40 18.32 26.90
CA VAL A 51 12.54 19.20 26.70
C VAL A 51 12.16 20.66 26.98
N THR A 52 11.04 21.13 26.42
CA THR A 52 10.58 22.53 26.56
C THR A 52 10.12 22.87 27.98
N GLY A 53 9.57 21.91 28.73
CA GLY A 53 9.01 22.13 30.07
C GLY A 53 10.05 22.30 31.20
N LYS A 54 11.36 22.14 30.92
CA LYS A 54 12.44 22.14 31.92
C LYS A 54 13.60 23.07 31.56
N ASP A 55 13.36 24.27 31.04
CA ASP A 55 14.42 25.23 30.59
C ASP A 55 15.49 24.63 29.65
N GLN A 56 15.32 23.39 29.18
CA GLN A 56 16.24 22.69 28.32
C GLN A 56 15.93 23.10 26.90
N VAL A 57 16.48 24.24 26.48
CA VAL A 57 16.46 24.62 25.08
C VAL A 57 17.49 23.76 24.34
N PHE A 58 17.17 23.29 23.13
CA PHE A 58 18.16 22.72 22.21
C PHE A 58 19.30 23.74 22.06
N GLN A 59 20.50 23.39 22.53
CA GLN A 59 21.63 24.32 22.48
C GLN A 59 22.21 24.38 21.07
N ASN A 60 22.12 23.27 20.34
CA ASN A 60 22.65 23.17 18.99
C ASN A 60 21.56 23.43 17.93
N ARG A 61 21.69 24.54 17.19
CA ARG A 61 20.80 24.87 16.06
C ARG A 61 20.77 23.78 14.98
N TRP A 62 21.85 23.03 14.80
CA TRP A 62 21.90 21.91 13.85
C TRP A 62 20.98 20.76 14.26
N ALA A 63 20.86 20.47 15.55
CA ALA A 63 19.96 19.42 16.04
C ALA A 63 18.50 19.74 15.70
N ILE A 64 18.10 21.01 15.76
CA ILE A 64 16.76 21.47 15.39
C ILE A 64 16.50 21.25 13.88
N TRP A 65 17.45 21.58 13.01
CA TRP A 65 17.29 21.35 11.57
C TRP A 65 17.18 19.87 11.23
N VAL A 66 17.96 19.01 11.89
CA VAL A 66 17.88 17.55 11.71
C VAL A 66 16.54 17.02 12.24
N LEU A 67 16.03 17.55 13.35
CA LEU A 67 14.70 17.20 13.88
C LEU A 67 13.58 17.57 12.91
N LEU A 68 13.64 18.77 12.32
CA LEU A 68 12.68 19.21 11.30
C LEU A 68 12.73 18.31 10.06
N ALA A 69 13.92 17.94 9.61
CA ALA A 69 14.08 17.00 8.49
C ALA A 69 13.46 15.62 8.81
N ALA A 70 13.64 15.11 10.03
CA ALA A 70 13.00 13.87 10.49
C ALA A 70 11.47 13.99 10.45
N LEU A 71 10.91 15.11 10.93
CA LEU A 71 9.47 15.36 10.92
C LEU A 71 8.91 15.38 9.49
N VAL A 72 9.57 16.08 8.57
CA VAL A 72 9.16 16.13 7.16
C VAL A 72 9.17 14.73 6.53
N ALA A 73 10.21 13.93 6.80
CA ALA A 73 10.29 12.55 6.32
C ALA A 73 9.15 11.67 6.88
N PHE A 74 8.80 11.83 8.17
CA PHE A 74 7.64 11.13 8.75
C PHE A 74 6.32 11.53 8.10
N VAL A 75 6.08 12.82 7.91
CA VAL A 75 4.86 13.31 7.26
C VAL A 75 4.77 12.78 5.83
N ALA A 76 5.88 12.80 5.08
CA ALA A 76 5.92 12.23 3.74
C ALA A 76 5.59 10.72 3.74
N SER A 77 6.19 9.95 4.66
CA SER A 77 5.89 8.52 4.83
C SER A 77 4.40 8.27 5.11
N ALA A 78 3.81 9.04 6.04
CA ALA A 78 2.42 8.91 6.43
C ALA A 78 1.45 9.27 5.28
N LEU A 79 1.74 10.32 4.51
CA LEU A 79 0.92 10.70 3.35
C LEU A 79 0.92 9.60 2.28
N ILE A 80 2.08 9.00 2.01
CA ILE A 80 2.18 7.87 1.07
C ILE A 80 1.39 6.67 1.61
N ALA A 81 1.50 6.37 2.91
CA ALA A 81 0.76 5.27 3.54
C ALA A 81 -0.76 5.47 3.47
N ILE A 82 -1.25 6.68 3.76
CA ILE A 82 -2.66 7.06 3.61
C ILE A 82 -3.11 6.91 2.15
N PHE A 83 -2.27 7.32 1.20
CA PHE A 83 -2.56 7.18 -0.23
C PHE A 83 -2.68 5.70 -0.64
N ILE A 84 -1.79 4.82 -0.17
CA ILE A 84 -1.87 3.37 -0.45
C ILE A 84 -3.18 2.76 0.06
N GLN A 85 -3.60 3.17 1.26
CA GLN A 85 -4.81 2.67 1.92
C GLN A 85 -6.08 3.22 1.28
N SER A 86 -6.10 4.52 0.93
CA SER A 86 -7.31 5.22 0.51
C SER A 86 -7.52 5.21 -1.01
N TRP A 87 -6.44 5.09 -1.78
CA TRP A 87 -6.53 5.14 -3.24
C TRP A 87 -6.95 3.78 -3.83
N GLY A 88 -8.16 3.75 -4.37
CA GLY A 88 -8.69 2.63 -5.13
C GLY A 88 -8.10 2.58 -6.53
N PHE A 89 -6.98 1.87 -6.72
CA PHE A 89 -6.46 1.58 -8.05
C PHE A 89 -7.52 0.81 -8.85
N LYS A 90 -7.90 1.40 -9.98
CA LYS A 90 -8.85 0.81 -10.93
C LYS A 90 -8.24 -0.46 -11.51
N TYR A 91 -9.06 -1.49 -11.63
CA TYR A 91 -8.70 -2.73 -12.31
C TYR A 91 -9.85 -3.12 -13.24
N ALA A 92 -9.53 -3.86 -14.29
CA ALA A 92 -10.51 -4.33 -15.25
C ALA A 92 -11.40 -5.36 -14.56
N ILE A 93 -12.71 -5.14 -14.61
CA ILE A 93 -13.71 -6.11 -14.19
C ILE A 93 -14.70 -6.34 -15.32
N THR A 94 -15.37 -7.50 -15.30
CA THR A 94 -16.44 -7.79 -16.25
C THR A 94 -17.47 -6.67 -16.25
N SER A 95 -17.73 -6.11 -17.43
CA SER A 95 -18.59 -4.94 -17.56
C SER A 95 -20.02 -5.24 -17.10
N ARG A 96 -20.70 -4.21 -16.58
CA ARG A 96 -22.12 -4.32 -16.19
C ARG A 96 -23.02 -4.76 -17.35
N LYS A 97 -22.70 -4.35 -18.59
CA LYS A 97 -23.44 -4.75 -19.80
C LYS A 97 -23.31 -6.26 -20.00
N THR A 98 -22.08 -6.78 -19.91
CA THR A 98 -21.78 -8.20 -20.04
C THR A 98 -22.46 -9.05 -18.96
N LEU A 99 -22.41 -8.63 -17.70
CA LEU A 99 -23.11 -9.31 -16.60
C LEU A 99 -24.62 -9.37 -16.82
N LYS A 100 -25.23 -8.26 -17.27
CA LYS A 100 -26.65 -8.23 -17.62
C LYS A 100 -26.98 -9.12 -18.81
N SER A 101 -26.09 -9.21 -19.80
CA SER A 101 -26.23 -10.10 -20.96
C SER A 101 -26.27 -11.57 -20.51
N LEU A 102 -25.32 -11.99 -19.66
CA LEU A 102 -25.29 -13.35 -19.10
C LEU A 102 -26.58 -13.73 -18.36
N ALA A 103 -27.23 -12.75 -17.69
CA ALA A 103 -28.44 -12.99 -16.92
C ALA A 103 -29.75 -12.95 -17.73
N ARG A 104 -29.76 -12.30 -18.90
CA ARG A 104 -31.00 -12.03 -19.66
C ARG A 104 -31.03 -12.63 -21.05
N ASP A 105 -29.88 -12.87 -21.66
CA ASP A 105 -29.78 -13.21 -23.06
C ASP A 105 -29.55 -14.71 -23.25
N ASN A 106 -30.53 -15.40 -23.83
CA ASN A 106 -30.44 -16.83 -24.13
C ASN A 106 -29.35 -17.15 -25.16
N THR A 107 -28.89 -16.17 -25.95
CA THR A 107 -27.79 -16.39 -26.90
C THR A 107 -26.47 -16.70 -26.20
N GLU A 108 -26.22 -16.17 -25.00
CA GLU A 108 -25.04 -16.50 -24.21
C GLU A 108 -25.11 -17.92 -23.64
N TRP A 109 -26.30 -18.42 -23.34
CA TRP A 109 -26.56 -19.78 -22.86
C TRP A 109 -26.55 -20.83 -23.98
N ALA A 110 -26.77 -20.41 -25.22
CA ALA A 110 -26.70 -21.27 -26.40
C ALA A 110 -25.26 -21.53 -26.88
N ARG A 111 -24.24 -20.89 -26.28
CA ARG A 111 -22.83 -21.04 -26.68
C ARG A 111 -22.28 -22.40 -26.27
N LEU A 112 -21.33 -22.90 -27.07
CA LEU A 112 -20.58 -24.10 -26.73
C LEU A 112 -19.81 -23.88 -25.42
N ALA A 113 -19.77 -24.91 -24.58
CA ALA A 113 -19.14 -24.83 -23.26
C ALA A 113 -17.66 -24.41 -23.33
N ASP A 114 -16.91 -24.86 -24.33
CA ASP A 114 -15.50 -24.50 -24.48
C ASP A 114 -15.30 -23.03 -24.89
N ASP A 115 -16.19 -22.47 -25.72
CA ASP A 115 -16.14 -21.05 -26.11
C ASP A 115 -16.51 -20.13 -24.93
N ALA A 116 -17.49 -20.53 -24.13
CA ALA A 116 -17.87 -19.84 -22.91
C ALA A 116 -16.70 -19.85 -21.90
N THR A 117 -16.05 -21.00 -21.71
CA THR A 117 -14.87 -21.13 -20.85
C THR A 117 -13.71 -20.25 -21.33
N ARG A 118 -13.39 -20.25 -22.63
CA ARG A 118 -12.32 -19.40 -23.18
C ARG A 118 -12.62 -17.91 -22.99
N SER A 119 -13.87 -17.50 -23.20
CA SER A 119 -14.31 -16.11 -23.00
C SER A 119 -14.24 -15.69 -21.54
N TRP A 120 -14.64 -16.58 -20.62
CA TRP A 120 -14.51 -16.37 -19.18
C TRP A 120 -13.04 -16.25 -18.75
N LEU A 121 -12.20 -17.19 -19.16
CA LEU A 121 -10.76 -17.19 -18.86
C LEU A 121 -10.09 -15.90 -19.33
N THR A 122 -10.39 -15.45 -20.55
CA THR A 122 -9.83 -14.19 -21.09
C THR A 122 -10.16 -12.99 -20.20
N ARG A 123 -11.41 -12.89 -19.70
CA ARG A 123 -11.82 -11.81 -18.80
C ARG A 123 -11.12 -11.88 -17.44
N GLN A 124 -10.96 -13.07 -16.90
CA GLN A 124 -10.27 -13.28 -15.63
C GLN A 124 -8.78 -12.96 -15.77
N VAL A 125 -8.13 -13.36 -16.86
CA VAL A 125 -6.74 -13.02 -17.16
C VAL A 125 -6.56 -11.50 -17.28
N ASN A 126 -7.45 -10.81 -18.01
CA ASN A 126 -7.40 -9.35 -18.10
C ASN A 126 -7.54 -8.67 -16.72
N THR A 127 -8.44 -9.20 -15.89
CA THR A 127 -8.60 -8.75 -14.49
C THR A 127 -7.28 -8.93 -13.72
N ILE A 128 -6.66 -10.12 -13.78
CA ILE A 128 -5.39 -10.44 -13.13
C ILE A 128 -4.27 -9.50 -13.59
N CYS A 129 -4.09 -9.31 -14.90
CA CYS A 129 -3.05 -8.42 -15.42
C CYS A 129 -3.23 -6.98 -14.92
N SER A 130 -4.45 -6.45 -14.98
CA SER A 130 -4.72 -5.10 -14.46
C SER A 130 -4.57 -4.98 -12.94
N LEU A 131 -4.86 -6.05 -12.19
CA LEU A 131 -4.61 -6.10 -10.74
C LEU A 131 -3.10 -6.10 -10.45
N ARG A 132 -2.30 -6.81 -11.25
CA ARG A 132 -0.84 -6.85 -11.09
C ARG A 132 -0.22 -5.48 -11.23
N ASP A 133 -0.59 -4.73 -12.26
CA ASP A 133 -0.06 -3.38 -12.47
C ASP A 133 -0.36 -2.46 -11.27
N GLY A 134 -1.60 -2.51 -10.76
CA GLY A 134 -2.00 -1.75 -9.57
C GLY A 134 -1.28 -2.20 -8.30
N ASN A 135 -1.15 -3.51 -8.09
CA ASN A 135 -0.47 -4.11 -6.94
C ASN A 135 1.03 -3.81 -6.95
N ASP A 136 1.69 -3.84 -8.10
CA ASP A 136 3.11 -3.53 -8.23
C ASP A 136 3.38 -2.05 -7.94
N MET A 137 2.48 -1.16 -8.37
CA MET A 137 2.54 0.25 -7.98
C MET A 137 2.38 0.41 -6.46
N LYS A 138 1.38 -0.26 -5.85
CA LYS A 138 1.20 -0.24 -4.38
C LYS A 138 2.45 -0.78 -3.66
N ALA A 139 3.05 -1.86 -4.15
CA ALA A 139 4.26 -2.44 -3.55
C ALA A 139 5.45 -1.48 -3.58
N LYS A 140 5.65 -0.76 -4.70
CA LYS A 140 6.67 0.29 -4.79
C LYS A 140 6.39 1.39 -3.78
N LEU A 141 5.15 1.89 -3.69
CA LEU A 141 4.77 2.94 -2.74
C LEU A 141 4.99 2.51 -1.28
N VAL A 142 4.65 1.27 -0.92
CA VAL A 142 4.91 0.72 0.43
C VAL A 142 6.41 0.75 0.72
N THR A 143 7.23 0.36 -0.25
CA THR A 143 8.70 0.36 -0.11
C THR A 143 9.24 1.77 0.09
N TRP A 144 8.76 2.74 -0.68
CA TRP A 144 9.12 4.16 -0.51
C TRP A 144 8.70 4.70 0.86
N SER A 145 7.46 4.43 1.29
CA SER A 145 6.94 4.87 2.60
C SER A 145 7.77 4.31 3.75
N LEU A 146 8.14 3.02 3.69
CA LEU A 146 9.02 2.41 4.67
C LEU A 146 10.42 3.05 4.67
N GLY A 147 10.98 3.34 3.50
CA GLY A 147 12.26 4.03 3.37
C GLY A 147 12.27 5.40 4.06
N PHE A 148 11.22 6.20 3.84
CA PHE A 148 11.07 7.48 4.54
C PHE A 148 10.93 7.31 6.05
N GLN A 149 10.23 6.28 6.53
CA GLN A 149 10.07 6.04 7.96
C GLN A 149 11.39 5.67 8.63
N VAL A 150 12.19 4.79 8.01
CA VAL A 150 13.53 4.43 8.50
C VAL A 150 14.47 5.64 8.51
N ALA A 151 14.45 6.43 7.44
CA ALA A 151 15.23 7.67 7.37
C ALA A 151 14.83 8.66 8.48
N ALA A 152 13.53 8.81 8.73
CA ALA A 152 13.02 9.69 9.76
C ALA A 152 13.43 9.24 11.17
N ILE A 153 13.36 7.95 11.48
CA ILE A 153 13.86 7.39 12.76
C ILE A 153 15.36 7.67 12.91
N THR A 154 16.14 7.45 11.85
CA THR A 154 17.60 7.66 11.86
C THR A 154 17.94 9.13 12.11
N LEU A 155 17.27 10.05 11.41
CA LEU A 155 17.45 11.49 11.59
C LEU A 155 17.04 11.94 12.99
N LEU A 156 15.94 11.41 13.53
CA LEU A 156 15.50 11.71 14.89
C LEU A 156 16.56 11.29 15.92
N SER A 157 17.09 10.05 15.81
CA SER A 157 18.17 9.57 16.67
C SER A 157 19.43 10.42 16.54
N ALA A 158 19.80 10.81 15.32
CA ALA A 158 20.96 11.68 15.09
C ALA A 158 20.77 13.07 15.69
N SER A 159 19.58 13.67 15.54
CA SER A 159 19.25 14.98 16.13
C SER A 159 19.43 14.98 17.65
N VAL A 160 18.89 13.98 18.33
CA VAL A 160 19.03 13.82 19.78
C VAL A 160 20.50 13.58 20.17
N GLY A 161 21.22 12.73 19.43
CA GLY A 161 22.64 12.47 19.66
C GLY A 161 23.51 13.73 19.52
N ILE A 162 23.27 14.54 18.49
CA ILE A 162 23.97 15.81 18.27
C ILE A 162 23.72 16.78 19.44
N ASP A 163 22.46 16.92 19.87
CA ASP A 163 22.13 17.80 20.99
C ASP A 163 22.78 17.34 22.30
N LEU A 164 22.80 16.03 22.58
CA LEU A 164 23.45 15.48 23.77
C LEU A 164 24.98 15.65 23.73
N SER A 165 25.60 15.42 22.58
CA SER A 165 27.06 15.58 22.42
C SER A 165 27.52 17.03 22.55
N GLY A 166 26.69 18.00 22.18
CA GLY A 166 26.99 19.42 22.33
C GLY A 166 26.87 19.94 23.77
N ARG A 167 26.36 19.12 24.70
CA ARG A 167 26.21 19.45 26.12
C ARG A 167 27.36 18.92 27.00
N VAL A 168 28.15 17.97 26.50
CA VAL A 168 29.34 17.40 27.15
C VAL A 168 30.55 18.26 26.81
#